data_AF-A0A4Y3NLC6-F1
#
_entry.id   AF-A0A4Y3NLC6-F1
#
_cell.length_a   1.000
_cell.length_b   1.000
_cell.length_c   1.000
_cell.angle_alpha   90.00
_cell.angle_beta   90.00
_cell.angle_gamma   90.00
#
_symmetry.space_group_name_H-M   'P 1'
#
loop_
_entity.id
_entity.type
_entity.pdbx_description
1 polymer ?
#
loop_
_entity_poly.entity_id
_entity_poly.type
_entity_poly.pdbx_seq_one_letter_code
_entity_poly.pdbx_strand_id
1 'polypeptide(L)'
;MTPVAQLALTFALLAPSWFVLQASLMAAYDGLLSMIGLALTSVIVPLMAIVASITVGLPLRFIPAVNRWWAGSARIYISIAAIAVGLIAAGLVKTVRQVGELDGIPYDTTTPDPMLLCCGWLLLAFLLVNASLPLRWTRESGS
;
A
#
# COMPACT_ATOMS: atom_id res chain seq x y z
N MET A 1 16.42 -8.70 10.53
CA MET A 1 16.50 -7.28 10.09
C MET A 1 16.15 -6.41 11.27
N THR A 2 16.85 -5.29 11.50
CA THR A 2 16.42 -4.32 12.52
C THR A 2 15.05 -3.74 12.13
N PRO A 3 14.16 -3.43 13.08
CA PRO A 3 12.83 -2.89 12.78
C PRO A 3 12.89 -1.63 11.90
N VAL A 4 13.96 -0.85 12.02
CA VAL A 4 14.22 0.34 11.20
C VAL A 4 14.48 -0.02 9.73
N ALA A 5 15.25 -1.08 9.45
CA ALA A 5 15.54 -1.49 8.07
C ALA A 5 14.28 -1.96 7.32
N GLN A 6 13.35 -2.62 8.03
CA GLN A 6 12.07 -3.03 7.45
C GLN A 6 11.19 -1.83 7.11
N LEU A 7 11.11 -0.84 8.01
CA LEU A 7 10.36 0.39 7.76
C LEU A 7 10.96 1.20 6.60
N ALA A 8 12.29 1.27 6.52
CA ALA A 8 12.99 1.92 5.41
C ALA A 8 12.71 1.23 4.07
N LEU A 9 12.74 -0.11 4.03
CA LEU A 9 12.41 -0.88 2.82
C LEU A 9 10.94 -0.73 2.44
N THR A 10 10.04 -0.73 3.43
CA THR A 10 8.62 -0.48 3.23
C THR A 10 8.39 0.89 2.62
N PHE A 11 9.02 1.94 3.16
CA PHE A 11 8.94 3.28 2.60
C PHE A 11 9.51 3.36 1.19
N ALA A 12 10.68 2.74 0.95
CA ALA A 12 11.32 2.71 -0.36
C ALA A 12 10.48 2.01 -1.43
N LEU A 13 9.55 1.13 -1.05
CA LEU A 13 8.61 0.48 -1.96
C LEU A 13 7.29 1.25 -2.10
N LEU A 14 6.77 1.80 -0.99
CA LEU A 14 5.49 2.51 -0.96
C LEU A 14 5.56 3.89 -1.63
N ALA A 15 6.67 4.61 -1.49
CA ALA A 15 6.85 5.93 -2.11
C ALA A 15 6.77 5.92 -3.65
N PRO A 16 7.60 5.13 -4.36
CA PRO A 16 7.53 5.07 -5.82
C PRO A 16 6.22 4.44 -6.32
N SER A 17 5.65 3.45 -5.59
CA SER A 17 4.37 2.86 -5.99
C SER A 17 3.19 3.83 -5.85
N TRP A 18 3.18 4.67 -4.81
CA TRP A 18 2.19 5.74 -4.68
C TRP A 18 2.33 6.78 -5.80
N PHE A 19 3.57 7.16 -6.13
CA PHE A 19 3.82 8.07 -7.25
C PHE A 19 3.22 7.54 -8.56
N VAL A 20 3.47 6.26 -8.89
CA VAL A 20 2.91 5.62 -10.09
C VAL A 20 1.39 5.53 -10.04
N LEU A 21 0.81 5.21 -8.88
CA LEU A 21 -0.64 5.12 -8.70
C LEU A 21 -1.30 6.49 -8.89
N GLN A 22 -0.75 7.53 -8.28
CA GLN A 22 -1.27 8.88 -8.41
C GLN A 22 -1.11 9.40 -9.85
N ALA A 23 0.00 9.10 -10.51
CA ALA A 23 0.20 9.43 -11.91
C ALA A 23 -0.81 8.73 -12.83
N SER A 24 -1.19 7.47 -12.54
CA SER A 24 -2.18 6.74 -13.34
C SER A 24 -3.63 7.20 -13.12
N LEU A 25 -3.89 7.85 -11.98
CA LEU A 25 -5.18 8.46 -11.65
C LEU A 25 -5.30 9.93 -12.07
N MET A 26 -4.24 10.52 -12.61
CA MET A 26 -4.21 11.96 -12.89
C MET A 26 -5.05 12.28 -14.13
N ALA A 27 -6.16 12.98 -13.93
CA ALA A 27 -7.08 13.36 -15.01
C ALA A 27 -6.63 14.59 -15.80
N ALA A 28 -5.94 15.52 -15.14
CA ALA A 28 -5.41 16.75 -15.73
C ALA A 28 -4.01 17.04 -15.20
N TYR A 29 -3.18 17.63 -16.05
CA TYR A 29 -1.82 18.02 -15.71
C TYR A 29 -1.64 19.52 -15.83
N ASP A 30 -1.49 20.18 -14.69
CA ASP A 30 -1.30 21.64 -14.58
C ASP A 30 0.20 22.01 -14.46
N GLY A 31 1.07 21.22 -15.09
CA GLY A 31 2.51 21.50 -15.12
C GLY A 31 3.20 21.38 -13.76
N LEU A 32 3.94 22.43 -13.39
CA LEU A 32 4.86 22.42 -12.24
C LEU A 32 4.14 22.14 -10.91
N LEU A 33 2.94 22.67 -10.70
CA LEU A 33 2.20 22.49 -9.45
C LEU A 33 1.79 21.01 -9.26
N SER A 34 1.37 20.36 -10.35
CA SER A 34 1.03 18.93 -10.34
C SER A 34 2.25 18.06 -10.04
N MET A 35 3.44 18.41 -10.56
CA MET A 35 4.69 17.69 -10.27
C MET A 35 5.13 17.85 -8.81
N ILE A 36 5.05 19.06 -8.26
CA ILE A 36 5.35 19.31 -6.84
C ILE A 36 4.35 18.56 -5.97
N GLY A 37 3.06 18.60 -6.32
CA GLY A 37 2.00 17.86 -5.65
C GLY A 37 2.30 16.37 -5.60
N LEU A 38 2.54 15.74 -6.75
CA LEU A 38 2.92 14.33 -6.90
C LEU A 38 4.14 13.94 -6.04
N ALA A 39 5.21 14.73 -6.11
CA ALA A 39 6.41 14.49 -5.33
C ALA A 39 6.12 14.56 -3.82
N LEU A 40 5.41 15.59 -3.37
CA LEU A 40 5.09 15.78 -1.95
C LEU A 40 4.19 14.66 -1.41
N THR A 41 3.13 14.31 -2.14
CA THR A 41 2.19 13.25 -1.73
C THR A 41 2.85 11.88 -1.76
N SER A 42 3.80 11.63 -2.68
CA SER A 42 4.61 10.40 -2.70
C SER A 42 5.51 10.21 -1.48
N VAL A 43 5.73 11.25 -0.67
CA VAL A 43 6.43 11.13 0.61
C VAL A 43 5.41 11.07 1.75
N ILE A 44 4.44 11.99 1.77
CA ILE A 44 3.50 12.14 2.89
C ILE A 44 2.56 10.93 3.02
N VAL A 45 1.94 10.49 1.91
CA VAL A 45 0.92 9.43 1.95
C VAL A 45 1.49 8.08 2.41
N PRO A 46 2.65 7.62 1.93
CA PRO A 46 3.31 6.44 2.48
C PRO A 46 3.63 6.52 3.96
N LEU A 47 4.10 7.67 4.46
CA LEU A 47 4.37 7.84 5.89
C LEU A 47 3.08 7.68 6.71
N MET A 48 2.00 8.31 6.27
CA MET A 48 0.69 8.16 6.91
C MET A 48 0.18 6.72 6.86
N ALA A 49 0.33 6.04 5.73
CA ALA A 49 -0.04 4.63 5.56
C ALA A 49 0.77 3.70 6.48
N ILE A 50 2.06 3.96 6.66
CA ILE A 50 2.92 3.22 7.59
C ILE A 50 2.44 3.44 9.03
N VAL A 51 2.21 4.68 9.45
CA VAL A 51 1.73 5.00 10.81
C VAL A 51 0.37 4.36 11.07
N ALA A 52 -0.55 4.44 10.12
CA ALA A 52 -1.86 3.78 10.19
C ALA A 52 -1.70 2.26 10.30
N SER A 53 -0.83 1.66 9.49
CA SER A 53 -0.56 0.22 9.50
C SER A 53 0.07 -0.26 10.81
N ILE A 54 0.94 0.54 11.43
CA ILE A 54 1.49 0.26 12.76
C ILE A 54 0.37 0.28 13.81
N THR A 55 -0.51 1.29 13.75
CA THR A 55 -1.62 1.47 14.69
C THR A 55 -2.62 0.31 14.59
N VAL A 56 -2.98 -0.09 13.36
CA VAL A 56 -3.86 -1.24 13.10
C VAL A 56 -3.19 -2.57 13.43
N GLY A 57 -1.86 -2.65 13.28
CA GLY A 57 -1.05 -3.81 13.66
C GLY A 57 -0.76 -3.93 15.16
N LEU A 58 -1.01 -2.88 15.93
CA LEU A 58 -0.83 -2.84 17.37
C LEU A 58 -1.71 -3.87 18.12
N PRO A 59 -3.03 -3.95 17.89
CA PRO A 59 -3.88 -4.97 18.51
C PRO A 59 -3.46 -6.41 18.17
N LEU A 60 -2.90 -6.64 16.97
CA LEU A 60 -2.32 -7.92 16.58
C LEU A 60 -1.17 -8.35 17.51
N ARG A 61 -0.42 -7.39 18.05
CA ARG A 61 0.71 -7.65 18.97
C ARG A 61 0.26 -7.77 20.42
N PHE A 62 -0.79 -7.05 20.82
CA PHE A 62 -1.28 -7.04 22.19
C PHE A 62 -2.08 -8.30 22.56
N ILE A 63 -2.78 -8.93 21.61
CA ILE A 63 -3.57 -10.13 21.89
C ILE A 63 -2.73 -11.38 21.54
N PRO A 64 -2.28 -12.17 22.52
CA PRO A 64 -1.38 -13.31 22.28
C PRO A 64 -2.02 -14.41 21.41
N ALA A 65 -3.35 -14.56 21.45
CA ALA A 65 -4.08 -15.48 20.58
C ALA A 65 -4.01 -15.06 19.09
N VAL A 66 -4.19 -13.77 18.82
CA VAL A 66 -4.12 -13.20 17.46
C VAL A 66 -2.69 -13.25 16.94
N ASN A 67 -1.70 -12.94 17.79
CA ASN A 67 -0.29 -13.03 17.43
C ASN A 67 0.11 -14.47 17.05
N ARG A 68 -0.33 -15.50 17.80
CA ARG A 68 -0.05 -16.90 17.45
C ARG A 68 -0.72 -17.32 16.14
N TRP A 69 -1.96 -16.89 15.92
CA TRP A 69 -2.68 -17.16 14.68
C TRP A 69 -2.01 -16.49 13.47
N TRP A 70 -1.62 -15.23 13.61
CA TRP A 70 -0.93 -14.44 12.59
C TRP A 70 0.49 -14.97 12.30
N ALA A 71 1.24 -15.36 13.32
CA ALA A 71 2.60 -15.90 13.16
C ALA A 71 2.63 -17.35 12.69
N GLY A 72 1.60 -18.14 12.98
CA GLY A 72 1.54 -19.57 12.68
C GLY A 72 1.10 -19.91 11.26
N SER A 73 0.59 -18.94 10.49
CA SER A 73 -0.02 -19.22 9.18
C SER A 73 0.63 -18.43 8.05
N ALA A 74 1.69 -18.99 7.47
CA ALA A 74 2.29 -18.49 6.23
C ALA A 74 1.25 -18.33 5.11
N ARG A 75 0.20 -19.17 5.13
CA ARG A 75 -0.92 -19.11 4.18
C ARG A 75 -1.68 -17.78 4.25
N ILE A 76 -1.86 -17.20 5.44
CA ILE A 76 -2.58 -15.94 5.61
C ILE A 76 -1.83 -14.80 4.93
N TYR A 77 -0.50 -14.72 5.10
CA TYR A 77 0.30 -13.69 4.41
C TYR A 77 0.22 -13.82 2.90
N ILE A 78 0.30 -15.05 2.38
CA ILE A 78 0.18 -15.32 0.93
C ILE A 78 -1.23 -14.94 0.44
N SER A 79 -2.29 -15.28 1.18
CA SER A 79 -3.66 -14.91 0.83
C SER A 79 -3.86 -13.40 0.82
N ILE A 80 -3.36 -12.67 1.83
CA ILE A 80 -3.47 -11.21 1.88
C ILE A 80 -2.67 -10.56 0.74
N ALA A 81 -1.46 -11.06 0.45
CA ALA A 81 -0.67 -10.60 -0.68
C ALA A 81 -1.39 -10.84 -2.02
N ALA A 82 -1.99 -12.02 -2.20
CA ALA A 82 -2.77 -12.35 -3.40
C ALA A 82 -4.01 -11.45 -3.53
N ILE A 83 -4.70 -11.15 -2.43
CA ILE A 83 -5.84 -10.21 -2.42
C ILE A 83 -5.37 -8.79 -2.77
N ALA A 84 -4.25 -8.33 -2.19
CA ALA A 84 -3.71 -7.00 -2.47
C ALA A 84 -3.35 -6.84 -3.96
N VAL A 85 -2.63 -7.82 -4.53
CA VAL A 85 -2.28 -7.85 -5.96
C VAL A 85 -3.54 -7.98 -6.82
N GLY A 86 -4.49 -8.82 -6.42
CA GLY A 86 -5.76 -8.99 -7.12
C GLY A 86 -6.59 -7.71 -7.17
N LEU A 87 -6.64 -6.93 -6.08
CA LEU A 87 -7.30 -5.63 -6.03
C LEU A 87 -6.60 -4.60 -6.92
N ILE A 88 -5.27 -4.57 -6.93
CA ILE A 88 -4.50 -3.69 -7.82
C ILE A 88 -4.78 -4.06 -9.28
N ALA A 89 -4.69 -5.34 -9.64
CA ALA A 89 -4.96 -5.81 -10.99
C ALA A 89 -6.41 -5.51 -11.41
N ALA A 90 -7.39 -5.76 -10.54
CA ALA A 90 -8.78 -5.44 -10.78
C ALA A 90 -9.00 -3.93 -10.96
N GLY A 91 -8.31 -3.09 -10.18
CA GLY A 91 -8.38 -1.64 -10.31
C GLY A 91 -7.78 -1.12 -11.62
N LEU A 92 -6.72 -1.75 -12.12
CA LEU A 92 -6.15 -1.43 -13.43
C LEU A 92 -7.04 -1.86 -14.60
N VAL A 93 -7.77 -2.98 -14.46
CA VAL A 93 -8.67 -3.51 -15.50
C VAL A 93 -10.02 -2.79 -15.50
N LYS A 94 -10.59 -2.56 -14.33
CA LYS A 94 -11.86 -1.87 -14.18
C LYS A 94 -11.60 -0.37 -14.25
N THR A 95 -11.99 0.23 -15.36
CA THR A 95 -11.89 1.68 -15.52
C THR A 95 -13.18 2.38 -15.09
N VAL A 96 -13.03 3.59 -14.59
CA VAL A 96 -14.12 4.48 -14.16
C VAL A 96 -14.01 5.75 -14.99
N ARG A 97 -15.11 6.12 -15.65
CA ARG A 97 -15.21 7.38 -16.36
C ARG A 97 -15.32 8.51 -15.35
N GLN A 98 -14.36 9.41 -15.35
CA GLN A 98 -14.39 10.63 -14.56
C GLN A 98 -14.79 11.77 -15.47
N VAL A 99 -15.94 12.37 -15.17
CA VAL A 99 -16.45 13.56 -15.85
C VAL A 99 -16.51 14.67 -14.81
N GLY A 100 -15.90 15.81 -15.14
CA GLY A 100 -15.86 16.95 -14.26
C GLY A 100 -15.42 18.20 -15.01
N GLU A 101 -15.28 19.28 -14.27
CA GLU A 101 -14.79 20.55 -14.76
C GLU A 101 -13.60 20.95 -13.91
N LEU A 102 -12.46 21.19 -14.55
CA LEU A 102 -11.24 21.66 -13.89
C LEU A 102 -10.85 22.99 -14.53
N ASP A 103 -10.78 24.06 -13.73
CA ASP A 103 -10.47 25.42 -14.19
C ASP A 103 -11.33 25.91 -15.37
N GLY A 104 -12.61 25.52 -15.39
CA GLY A 104 -13.55 25.90 -16.46
C GLY A 104 -13.46 25.02 -17.71
N ILE A 105 -12.56 24.03 -17.72
CA ILE A 105 -12.38 23.10 -18.84
C ILE A 105 -13.06 21.77 -18.48
N PRO A 106 -14.09 21.34 -19.25
CA PRO A 106 -14.70 20.04 -19.04
C PRO A 106 -13.70 18.95 -19.42
N TYR A 107 -13.50 17.99 -18.51
CA TYR A 107 -12.70 16.81 -18.77
C TYR A 107 -13.58 15.57 -18.77
N ASP A 108 -13.25 14.63 -19.66
CA ASP A 108 -13.87 13.33 -19.78
C ASP A 108 -12.78 12.31 -20.04
N THR A 109 -12.30 11.69 -18.97
CA THR A 109 -11.21 10.71 -19.02
C THR A 109 -11.61 9.44 -18.30
N THR A 110 -11.06 8.33 -18.80
CA THR A 110 -11.28 7.01 -18.27
C THR A 110 -10.04 6.63 -17.47
N THR A 111 -10.12 6.68 -16.15
CA THR A 111 -9.03 6.31 -15.24
C THR A 111 -9.25 4.91 -14.69
N PRO A 112 -8.20 4.23 -14.22
CA PRO A 112 -8.35 3.05 -13.36
C PRO A 112 -9.27 3.31 -12.15
N ASP A 113 -9.92 2.27 -11.60
CA ASP A 113 -10.75 2.39 -10.41
C ASP A 113 -9.88 2.78 -9.20
N PRO A 114 -10.01 4.01 -8.67
CA PRO A 114 -9.12 4.52 -7.64
C PRO A 114 -9.34 3.80 -6.31
N MET A 115 -10.56 3.30 -6.04
CA MET A 115 -10.89 2.64 -4.79
C MET A 115 -10.21 1.27 -4.72
N LEU A 116 -10.27 0.49 -5.80
CA LEU A 116 -9.61 -0.81 -5.88
C LEU A 116 -8.08 -0.68 -5.77
N LEU A 117 -7.49 0.29 -6.48
CA LEU A 117 -6.05 0.56 -6.41
C LEU A 117 -5.62 0.97 -5.01
N CYS A 118 -6.31 1.93 -4.37
CA CYS A 118 -5.99 2.38 -3.03
C CYS A 118 -6.16 1.26 -1.98
N CYS A 119 -7.23 0.46 -2.06
CA CYS A 119 -7.45 -0.67 -1.16
C CYS A 119 -6.33 -1.72 -1.27
N GLY A 120 -5.96 -2.10 -2.50
CA GLY A 120 -4.87 -3.05 -2.72
C GLY A 120 -3.52 -2.50 -2.24
N TRP A 121 -3.24 -1.23 -2.49
CA TRP A 121 -2.02 -0.57 -2.03
C TRP A 121 -1.94 -0.46 -0.50
N LEU A 122 -3.05 -0.13 0.18
CA LEU A 122 -3.11 -0.08 1.65
C LEU A 122 -2.95 -1.47 2.28
N LEU A 123 -3.53 -2.52 1.67
CA LEU A 123 -3.32 -3.90 2.12
C LEU A 123 -1.85 -4.31 1.97
N LEU A 124 -1.19 -3.87 0.90
CA LEU A 124 0.23 -4.11 0.68
C LEU A 124 1.08 -3.37 1.71
N ALA A 125 0.76 -2.11 2.01
CA ALA A 125 1.41 -1.33 3.07
C ALA A 125 1.25 -2.01 4.45
N PHE A 126 0.04 -2.47 4.76
CA PHE A 126 -0.24 -3.20 5.99
C PHE A 126 0.57 -4.49 6.08
N LEU A 127 0.63 -5.26 4.98
CA LEU A 127 1.41 -6.49 4.91
C LEU A 127 2.91 -6.20 5.07
N LEU A 128 3.48 -5.19 4.42
CA LEU A 128 4.91 -4.87 4.56
C LEU A 128 5.30 -4.46 5.99
N VAL A 129 4.45 -3.66 6.65
CA VAL A 129 4.67 -3.21 8.03
C VAL A 129 4.48 -4.34 9.04
N ASN A 130 3.49 -5.22 8.81
CA ASN A 130 3.07 -6.25 9.77
C ASN A 130 3.46 -7.67 9.38
N ALA A 131 4.13 -7.87 8.26
CA ALA A 131 4.91 -9.05 7.96
C ALA A 131 6.13 -9.03 8.89
N SER A 132 5.88 -9.32 10.16
CA SER A 132 6.89 -9.96 10.98
C SER A 132 7.09 -11.34 10.36
N LEU A 133 7.91 -11.43 9.30
CA LEU A 133 8.49 -12.69 8.86
C LEU A 133 9.05 -13.31 10.14
N PRO A 134 8.45 -14.38 10.68
CA PRO A 134 8.92 -14.92 11.92
C PRO A 134 10.29 -15.51 11.57
N LEU A 135 11.35 -14.83 12.00
CA LEU A 135 12.74 -15.31 12.11
C LEU A 135 12.87 -16.60 12.94
N ARG A 136 11.76 -17.28 13.23
CA ARG A 136 11.68 -18.58 13.89
C ARG A 136 12.14 -19.71 13.00
N TRP A 137 12.15 -19.54 11.67
CA TRP A 137 12.63 -20.59 10.74
C TRP A 137 14.14 -20.81 10.82
N THR A 138 14.91 -19.91 11.43
CA THR A 138 16.38 -20.04 11.53
C THR A 138 16.86 -20.64 12.85
N ARG A 139 15.95 -21.04 13.75
CA ARG A 139 16.32 -21.56 15.09
C ARG A 139 16.09 -23.06 15.30
N GLU A 140 15.66 -23.79 14.27
CA GLU A 140 15.41 -25.25 14.36
C GLU A 140 16.38 -26.11 13.53
N SER A 141 17.51 -25.56 13.04
CA SER A 141 18.55 -26.35 12.37
C SER A 141 19.81 -26.56 13.22
N GLY A 142 19.65 -26.64 14.55
CA GLY A 142 20.75 -26.79 15.49
C GLY A 142 20.37 -27.64 16.70
N SER A 143 20.17 -28.93 16.46
CA SER A 143 20.29 -29.99 17.47
C SER A 143 20.85 -31.24 16.81
#